data_AF-A0A0K9FGB9-F1
#
_entry.id   AF-A0A0K9FGB9-F1
#
_cell.length_a   1.000
_cell.length_b   1.000
_cell.length_c   1.000
_cell.angle_alpha   90.00
_cell.angle_beta   90.00
_cell.angle_gamma   90.00
#
_symmetry.space_group_name_H-M   'P 1'
#
loop_
_entity.id
_entity.type
_entity.pdbx_description
1 polymer ?
#
loop_
_entity_poly.entity_id
_entity_poly.type
_entity_poly.pdbx_seq_one_letter_code
_entity_poly.pdbx_strand_id
1 'polypeptide(L)'
;MGGLRVGEPKQAVEFWILGVNNRSGAIQYTMLSPSLQEKTRSKFEETRWITGQSSPSVNNFRLTNEEKLNESKRRYTVKYDVESSTQNLVSGQKIIIVEKNLEPFKENWFISSITTKYNEWEAFTPAETVLK
;
A
#
# COMPACT_ATOMS: atom_id res chain seq x y z
N MET A 1 -10.46 20.44 2.32
CA MET A 1 -10.04 19.56 3.42
C MET A 1 -8.64 19.06 3.12
N GLY A 2 -7.67 19.29 4.00
CA GLY A 2 -6.33 18.70 3.86
C GLY A 2 -6.39 17.23 4.29
N GLY A 3 -6.15 16.30 3.36
CA GLY A 3 -6.08 14.86 3.69
C GLY A 3 -4.90 14.54 4.60
N LEU A 4 -4.90 13.34 5.19
CA LEU A 4 -3.80 12.81 6.00
C LEU A 4 -2.48 12.92 5.23
N ARG A 5 -1.46 13.56 5.82
CA ARG A 5 -0.13 13.72 5.26
C ARG A 5 0.90 13.30 6.29
N VAL A 6 1.96 12.66 5.84
CA VAL A 6 3.02 12.12 6.69
C VAL A 6 4.34 12.79 6.40
N GLY A 7 5.09 13.12 7.46
CA GLY A 7 6.40 13.77 7.37
C GLY A 7 7.55 12.77 7.17
N GLU A 8 7.35 11.52 7.58
CA GLU A 8 8.33 10.45 7.44
C GLU A 8 7.94 9.46 6.32
N PRO A 9 8.89 8.97 5.50
CA PRO A 9 8.61 8.07 4.39
C PRO A 9 7.98 6.76 4.86
N LYS A 10 8.47 6.21 5.98
CA LYS A 10 7.99 4.94 6.54
C LYS A 10 6.53 5.02 6.97
N GLN A 11 6.09 6.17 7.48
CA GLN A 11 4.71 6.37 7.91
C GLN A 11 3.71 6.18 6.76
N ALA A 12 4.07 6.54 5.52
CA ALA A 12 3.20 6.31 4.37
C ALA A 12 2.87 4.82 4.19
N VAL A 13 3.88 3.96 4.39
CA VAL A 13 3.74 2.50 4.33
C VAL A 13 2.92 1.98 5.52
N GLU A 14 3.21 2.45 6.73
CA GLU A 14 2.50 2.04 7.94
C GLU A 14 1.00 2.40 7.89
N PHE A 15 0.65 3.59 7.42
CA PHE A 15 -0.74 3.99 7.21
C PHE A 15 -1.41 3.21 6.08
N TRP A 16 -0.70 2.91 4.99
CA TRP A 16 -1.26 2.07 3.95
C TRP A 16 -1.57 0.65 4.49
N ILE A 17 -0.65 0.05 5.26
CA ILE A 17 -0.87 -1.24 5.95
C ILE A 17 -2.07 -1.14 6.91
N LEU A 18 -2.17 -0.05 7.68
CA LEU A 18 -3.33 0.20 8.54
C LEU A 18 -4.63 0.20 7.73
N GLY A 19 -4.64 0.84 6.57
CA GLY A 19 -5.76 0.83 5.64
C GLY A 19 -6.08 -0.55 5.10
N VAL A 20 -5.09 -1.39 4.83
CA VAL A 20 -5.29 -2.80 4.43
C VAL A 20 -5.95 -3.60 5.55
N ASN A 21 -5.38 -3.54 6.76
CA ASN A 21 -5.89 -4.27 7.93
C ASN A 21 -7.33 -3.87 8.30
N ASN A 22 -7.68 -2.58 8.13
CA ASN A 22 -9.01 -2.06 8.42
C ASN A 22 -9.97 -2.08 7.21
N ARG A 23 -9.55 -2.67 6.08
CA ARG A 23 -10.32 -2.69 4.83
C ARG A 23 -10.78 -1.31 4.36
N SER A 24 -9.97 -0.29 4.69
CA SER A 24 -10.25 1.12 4.43
C SER A 24 -9.49 1.59 3.19
N GLY A 25 -10.18 1.59 2.06
CA GLY A 25 -9.68 2.16 0.81
C GLY A 25 -9.40 3.66 0.92
N ALA A 26 -10.14 4.38 1.77
CA ALA A 26 -9.90 5.81 2.00
C ALA A 26 -8.52 6.08 2.62
N ILE A 27 -8.12 5.29 3.63
CA ILE A 27 -6.77 5.41 4.24
C ILE A 27 -5.70 5.05 3.21
N GLN A 28 -5.89 3.93 2.49
CA GLN A 28 -4.94 3.50 1.46
C GLN A 28 -4.77 4.57 0.37
N TYR A 29 -5.87 5.09 -0.16
CA TYR A 29 -5.91 6.10 -1.22
C TYR A 29 -5.23 7.41 -0.81
N THR A 30 -5.42 7.82 0.45
CA THR A 30 -4.82 9.06 0.95
C THR A 30 -3.29 9.01 0.97
N MET A 31 -2.70 7.82 1.10
CA MET A 31 -1.24 7.63 1.07
C MET A 31 -0.65 7.59 -0.35
N LEU A 32 -1.48 7.54 -1.39
CA LEU A 32 -1.01 7.44 -2.77
C LEU A 32 -0.55 8.79 -3.35
N SER A 33 0.39 8.73 -4.30
CA SER A 33 0.77 9.89 -5.12
C SER A 33 -0.43 10.44 -5.90
N PRO A 34 -0.41 11.73 -6.30
CA PRO A 34 -1.48 12.29 -7.14
C PRO A 34 -1.74 11.46 -8.40
N SER A 35 -0.69 10.93 -9.03
CA SER A 35 -0.81 10.09 -10.23
C SER A 35 -1.43 8.72 -9.96
N LEU A 36 -1.13 8.08 -8.82
CA LEU A 36 -1.80 6.84 -8.42
C LEU A 36 -3.24 7.12 -7.98
N GLN A 37 -3.49 8.23 -7.30
CA GLN A 37 -4.83 8.67 -6.92
C GLN A 37 -5.74 8.85 -8.15
N GLU A 38 -5.25 9.53 -9.18
CA GLU A 38 -6.00 9.72 -10.43
C GLU A 38 -6.32 8.37 -11.11
N LYS A 39 -5.33 7.48 -11.23
CA LYS A 39 -5.48 6.18 -11.90
C LYS A 39 -6.38 5.18 -11.19
N THR A 40 -6.53 5.29 -9.88
CA THR A 40 -7.17 4.26 -9.05
C THR A 40 -8.49 4.69 -8.44
N ARG A 41 -8.83 5.99 -8.52
CA ARG A 41 -10.02 6.56 -7.89
C ARG A 41 -11.31 5.82 -8.24
N SER A 42 -11.55 5.56 -9.52
CA SER A 42 -12.78 4.90 -9.96
C SER A 42 -12.95 3.52 -9.31
N LYS A 43 -11.86 2.73 -9.22
CA LYS A 43 -11.88 1.41 -8.59
C LYS A 43 -12.18 1.49 -7.09
N PHE A 44 -11.63 2.48 -6.39
CA PHE A 44 -11.97 2.70 -4.98
C PHE A 44 -13.44 3.14 -4.81
N GLU A 45 -13.96 3.98 -5.71
CA GLU A 45 -15.36 4.42 -5.68
C GLU A 45 -16.33 3.26 -5.99
N GLU A 46 -16.00 2.41 -6.97
CA GLU A 46 -16.75 1.20 -7.35
C GLU A 46 -16.91 0.23 -6.18
N THR A 47 -15.86 0.05 -5.36
CA THR A 47 -15.91 -0.79 -4.16
C THR A 47 -16.45 -0.06 -2.92
N ARG A 48 -16.99 1.16 -3.09
CA ARG A 48 -17.48 2.03 -2.00
C ARG A 48 -16.41 2.25 -0.92
N TRP A 49 -15.16 2.37 -1.33
CA TRP A 49 -13.98 2.56 -0.47
C TRP A 49 -13.69 1.40 0.48
N ILE A 50 -14.28 0.22 0.24
CA ILE A 50 -13.97 -1.02 0.94
C ILE A 50 -12.96 -1.80 0.11
N THR A 51 -11.95 -2.38 0.76
CA THR A 51 -10.89 -3.17 0.09
C THR A 51 -10.64 -4.50 0.77
N GLY A 52 -10.05 -5.45 0.04
CA GLY A 52 -9.77 -6.79 0.55
C GLY A 52 -11.00 -7.69 0.53
N GLN A 53 -10.88 -8.88 1.10
CA GLN A 53 -11.93 -9.89 1.17
C GLN A 53 -12.01 -10.52 2.56
N SER A 54 -13.07 -11.31 2.82
CA SER A 54 -13.29 -11.99 4.11
C SER A 54 -12.28 -13.12 4.37
N SER A 55 -12.00 -13.93 3.36
CA SER A 55 -10.96 -14.97 3.33
C SER A 55 -10.67 -15.29 1.86
N PRO A 56 -9.42 -15.57 1.47
CA PRO A 56 -8.18 -15.43 2.24
C PRO A 56 -7.78 -13.96 2.51
N SER A 57 -7.21 -13.69 3.68
CA SER A 57 -6.79 -12.35 4.11
C SER A 57 -5.28 -12.24 4.31
N VAL A 58 -4.74 -11.06 4.03
CA VAL A 58 -3.34 -10.72 4.30
C VAL A 58 -3.19 -10.21 5.74
N ASN A 59 -2.38 -10.89 6.53
CA ASN A 59 -2.15 -10.62 7.96
C ASN A 59 -0.63 -10.53 8.25
N ASN A 60 -0.26 -10.13 9.47
CA ASN A 60 1.13 -10.08 9.95
C ASN A 60 2.11 -9.33 9.04
N PHE A 61 1.72 -8.13 8.59
CA PHE A 61 2.61 -7.25 7.83
C PHE A 61 3.88 -6.92 8.63
N ARG A 62 5.04 -7.13 8.01
CA ARG A 62 6.38 -6.90 8.56
C ARG A 62 7.21 -6.15 7.54
N LEU A 63 7.71 -4.99 7.93
CA LEU A 63 8.68 -4.24 7.14
C LEU A 63 10.05 -4.90 7.34
N THR A 64 10.56 -5.57 6.31
CA THR A 64 11.79 -6.39 6.40
C THR A 64 13.01 -5.73 5.78
N ASN A 65 12.82 -4.70 4.95
CA ASN A 65 13.92 -3.93 4.39
C ASN A 65 13.48 -2.48 4.12
N GLU A 66 14.41 -1.55 4.31
CA GLU A 66 14.32 -0.14 3.93
C GLU A 66 15.60 0.24 3.18
N GLU A 67 15.43 0.73 1.96
CA GLU A 67 16.53 1.14 1.09
C GLU A 67 16.35 2.61 0.70
N LYS A 68 17.38 3.42 0.95
CA LYS A 68 17.47 4.80 0.47
C LYS A 68 17.94 4.81 -0.97
N LEU A 69 17.01 5.01 -1.90
CA LEU A 69 17.32 5.10 -3.34
C LEU A 69 17.97 6.45 -3.70
N ASN A 70 17.48 7.54 -3.12
CA ASN A 70 18.08 8.89 -3.18
C ASN A 70 17.45 9.77 -2.07
N GLU A 71 17.72 11.07 -2.03
CA GLU A 71 17.17 11.95 -0.97
C GLU A 71 15.63 11.99 -0.92
N SER A 72 14.97 11.98 -2.07
CA SER A 72 13.51 12.11 -2.19
C SER A 72 12.79 10.79 -2.42
N LYS A 73 13.47 9.64 -2.30
CA LYS A 73 12.90 8.34 -2.64
C LYS A 73 13.39 7.23 -1.72
N ARG A 74 12.46 6.40 -1.27
CA ARG A 74 12.72 5.21 -0.45
C ARG A 74 12.04 3.98 -1.06
N ARG A 75 12.65 2.81 -0.87
CA ARG A 75 12.06 1.52 -1.19
C ARG A 75 11.88 0.73 0.11
N TYR A 76 10.70 0.16 0.28
CA TYR A 76 10.37 -0.71 1.39
C TYR A 76 10.01 -2.10 0.87
N THR A 77 10.55 -3.12 1.54
CA THR A 77 10.09 -4.50 1.37
C THR A 77 9.20 -4.86 2.53
N VAL A 78 7.96 -5.23 2.21
CA VAL A 78 6.96 -5.62 3.20
C VAL A 78 6.59 -7.08 2.97
N LYS A 79 6.78 -7.92 3.98
CA LYS A 79 6.31 -9.32 3.98
C LYS A 79 5.03 -9.43 4.78
N TYR A 80 4.18 -10.38 4.43
CA TYR A 80 2.92 -10.67 5.11
C TYR A 80 2.62 -12.16 5.00
N ASP A 81 1.68 -12.63 5.80
CA ASP A 81 1.16 -13.98 5.71
C ASP A 81 -0.23 -13.93 5.07
N VAL A 82 -0.50 -14.87 4.19
CA VAL A 82 -1.84 -15.12 3.65
C VAL A 82 -2.46 -16.22 4.50
N GLU A 83 -3.56 -15.89 5.15
CA GLU A 83 -4.32 -16.81 5.98
C GLU A 83 -5.62 -17.21 5.26
N SER A 84 -5.83 -18.51 5.15
CA SER A 84 -7.04 -19.12 4.61
C SER A 84 -7.56 -20.17 5.59
N SER A 85 -8.88 -20.30 5.69
CA SER A 85 -9.54 -21.35 6.49
C SER A 85 -9.13 -22.79 6.14
N THR A 86 -8.44 -23.02 5.01
CA THR A 86 -8.15 -24.34 4.46
C THR A 86 -6.66 -24.67 4.30
N GLN A 87 -5.72 -23.75 4.53
CA GLN A 87 -4.30 -23.97 4.22
C GLN A 87 -3.32 -23.24 5.16
N ASN A 88 -2.10 -23.78 5.23
CA ASN A 88 -0.95 -23.21 5.94
C ASN A 88 -0.59 -21.81 5.43
N LEU A 89 -0.07 -20.97 6.33
CA LEU A 89 0.41 -19.60 6.07
C LEU A 89 1.33 -19.56 4.84
N VAL A 90 0.88 -18.93 3.75
CA VAL A 90 1.75 -18.62 2.60
C VAL A 90 2.28 -17.20 2.78
N SER A 91 3.59 -17.03 2.86
CA SER A 91 4.19 -15.70 2.99
C SER A 91 4.24 -14.98 1.64
N GLY A 92 3.63 -13.79 1.56
CA GLY A 92 3.73 -12.89 0.41
C GLY A 92 4.73 -11.76 0.64
N GLN A 93 5.05 -11.03 -0.43
CA GLN A 93 5.94 -9.87 -0.39
C GLN A 93 5.47 -8.78 -1.35
N LYS A 94 5.43 -7.54 -0.84
CA LYS A 94 5.23 -6.32 -1.61
C LYS A 94 6.49 -5.47 -1.59
N ILE A 95 6.79 -4.84 -2.72
CA ILE A 95 7.77 -3.76 -2.85
C ILE A 95 7.01 -2.45 -2.95
N ILE A 96 7.25 -1.53 -2.02
CA ILE A 96 6.59 -0.24 -1.97
C ILE A 96 7.63 0.86 -2.17
N ILE A 97 7.37 1.76 -3.11
CA ILE A 97 8.20 2.93 -3.36
C ILE A 97 7.48 4.15 -2.81
N VAL A 98 8.19 4.94 -2.03
CA VAL A 98 7.69 6.18 -1.43
C VAL A 98 8.54 7.34 -1.94
N GLU A 99 7.89 8.43 -2.31
CA GLU A 99 8.51 9.65 -2.83
C GLU A 99 8.13 10.86 -1.98
N LYS A 100 9.10 11.76 -1.82
CA LYS A 100 8.88 13.05 -1.16
C LYS A 100 8.13 13.97 -2.11
N ASN A 101 7.15 14.68 -1.59
CA ASN A 101 6.52 15.76 -2.31
C ASN A 101 7.53 16.90 -2.52
N LEU A 102 7.73 17.28 -3.79
CA LEU A 102 8.67 18.34 -4.17
C LEU A 102 7.96 19.66 -4.48
N GLU A 103 6.63 19.73 -4.30
CA GLU A 103 5.91 20.99 -4.41
C GLU A 103 6.35 21.97 -3.32
N PRO A 104 6.48 23.27 -3.62
CA PRO A 104 6.86 24.29 -2.66
C PRO A 104 6.00 24.23 -1.39
N PHE A 105 6.65 24.33 -0.22
CA PHE A 105 5.99 24.35 1.09
C PHE A 105 5.21 23.07 1.47
N LYS A 106 5.39 21.97 0.73
CA LYS A 106 4.82 20.66 1.09
C LYS A 106 5.93 19.69 1.49
N GLU A 107 6.01 19.40 2.78
CA GLU A 107 6.93 18.41 3.32
C GLU A 107 6.19 17.13 3.69
N ASN A 108 5.66 16.44 2.69
CA ASN A 108 4.99 15.16 2.90
C ASN A 108 5.51 14.08 1.98
N TRP A 109 5.31 12.81 2.37
CA TRP A 109 5.63 11.65 1.55
C TRP A 109 4.36 10.98 1.05
N PHE A 110 4.47 10.27 -0.08
CA PHE A 110 3.40 9.47 -0.65
C PHE A 110 3.96 8.20 -1.31
N ILE A 111 3.13 7.18 -1.42
CA ILE A 111 3.42 5.95 -2.16
C ILE A 111 3.28 6.23 -3.66
N SER A 112 4.35 6.00 -4.43
CA SER A 112 4.36 6.18 -5.89
C SER A 112 4.29 4.85 -6.65
N SER A 113 4.57 3.73 -5.98
CA SER A 113 4.40 2.38 -6.55
C SER A 113 4.19 1.34 -5.47
N ILE A 114 3.32 0.36 -5.76
CA ILE A 114 3.20 -0.89 -5.01
C ILE A 114 3.28 -2.01 -6.03
N THR A 115 4.21 -2.93 -5.84
CA THR A 115 4.40 -4.09 -6.70
C THR A 115 4.33 -5.35 -5.88
N THR A 116 3.55 -6.31 -6.36
CA THR A 116 3.37 -7.62 -5.73
C THR A 116 3.50 -8.71 -6.77
N LYS A 117 3.89 -9.91 -6.34
CA LYS A 117 3.81 -11.10 -7.19
C LYS A 117 2.41 -11.67 -7.09
N TYR A 118 1.87 -12.14 -8.22
CA TYR A 118 0.58 -12.80 -8.24
C TYR A 118 0.57 -13.99 -7.28
N ASN A 119 -0.49 -14.05 -6.51
CA ASN A 119 -0.84 -15.12 -5.61
C ASN A 119 -2.34 -15.32 -5.76
N GLU A 120 -2.75 -16.51 -6.17
CA GLU A 120 -4.17 -16.84 -6.38
C GLU A 120 -5.00 -16.75 -5.09
N TRP A 121 -4.33 -16.78 -3.94
CA TRP A 121 -4.92 -16.68 -2.61
C TRP A 121 -4.89 -15.27 -2.05
N GLU A 122 -4.64 -14.23 -2.86
CA GLU A 122 -4.54 -12.86 -2.39
C GLU A 122 -5.50 -11.92 -3.13
N ALA A 123 -6.22 -11.10 -2.37
CA ALA A 123 -6.87 -9.93 -2.91
C ALA A 123 -5.89 -8.75 -2.93
N PHE A 124 -5.81 -8.06 -4.07
CA PHE A 124 -4.91 -6.92 -4.26
C PHE A 124 -5.67 -5.60 -4.13
N THR A 125 -5.02 -4.59 -3.56
CA THR A 125 -5.59 -3.24 -3.51
C THR A 125 -5.53 -2.57 -4.89
N PRO A 126 -6.42 -1.61 -5.20
CA PRO A 126 -6.51 -1.01 -6.54
C PRO A 126 -5.22 -0.38 -7.08
N ALA A 127 -4.31 0.03 -6.20
CA ALA A 127 -3.05 0.69 -6.54
C ALA A 127 -1.88 -0.26 -6.79
N GLU A 128 -2.10 -1.58 -6.69
CA GLU A 128 -1.05 -2.57 -6.87
C GLU A 128 -0.84 -2.93 -8.33
N THR A 129 0.43 -2.99 -8.71
CA THR A 129 0.87 -3.68 -9.93
C THR A 129 1.18 -5.13 -9.59
N VAL A 130 0.38 -6.04 -10.14
CA VAL A 130 0.49 -7.49 -9.90
C VAL A 130 1.29 -8.13 -11.03
N LEU A 131 2.48 -8.67 -10.71
CA LEU A 131 3.35 -9.36 -11.65
C LEU A 131 2.93 -10.83 -11.74
N LYS A 132 2.71 -11.35 -12.95
CA LYS A 132 2.42 -12.77 -13.19
C LYS A 132 3.69 -13.61 -13.15
#